data_AF-K0AV27-F1
#
_entry.id   AF-K0AV27-F1
#
_cell.length_a   1.000
_cell.length_b   1.000
_cell.length_c   1.000
_cell.angle_alpha   90.00
_cell.angle_beta   90.00
_cell.angle_gamma   90.00
#
_symmetry.space_group_name_H-M   'P 1'
#
loop_
_entity.id
_entity.type
_entity.pdbx_description
1 polymer ?
#
loop_
_entity_poly.entity_id
_entity_poly.type
_entity_poly.pdbx_seq_one_letter_code
_entity_poly.pdbx_strand_id
1 'polypeptide(L)'
;MLIDVDIRENIKSLKINIQNNKIISSIVLILNLIYPVILILNMNNIGIDSDLNFYSCLWVGFYSSIFSIVFVKKDIVSTSLIIINMFIVSFTLIISLMGGILGLLSTIIMMIFPFTPDRWISELIDFYYHRQ
;
A
#
# COMPACT_ATOMS: atom_id res chain seq x y z
N MET A 1 -9.28 -36.90 2.58
CA MET A 1 -7.96 -36.86 3.23
C MET A 1 -6.81 -36.89 2.22
N LEU A 2 -6.78 -37.81 1.24
CA LEU A 2 -5.76 -37.82 0.17
C LEU A 2 -5.81 -36.59 -0.77
N ILE A 3 -7.02 -36.17 -1.17
CA ILE A 3 -7.23 -35.00 -2.07
C ILE A 3 -6.70 -33.69 -1.46
N ASP A 4 -6.80 -33.52 -0.14
CA ASP A 4 -6.29 -32.32 0.56
C ASP A 4 -4.76 -32.24 0.59
N VAL A 5 -4.08 -33.38 0.54
CA VAL A 5 -2.61 -33.44 0.55
C VAL A 5 -2.07 -33.00 -0.82
N ASP A 6 -2.64 -33.52 -1.91
CA ASP A 6 -2.26 -33.16 -3.28
C ASP A 6 -2.49 -31.67 -3.58
N ILE A 7 -3.61 -31.10 -3.11
CA ILE A 7 -3.89 -29.67 -3.26
C ILE A 7 -2.86 -28.83 -2.51
N ARG A 8 -2.49 -29.22 -1.29
CA ARG A 8 -1.51 -28.49 -0.47
C ARG A 8 -0.11 -28.52 -1.11
N GLU A 9 0.30 -29.65 -1.69
CA GLU A 9 1.58 -29.77 -2.37
C GLU A 9 1.63 -28.93 -3.65
N ASN A 10 0.56 -28.95 -4.45
CA ASN A 10 0.43 -28.11 -5.64
C ASN A 10 0.47 -26.60 -5.32
N ILE A 11 -0.16 -26.17 -4.23
CA ILE A 11 -0.09 -24.76 -3.79
C ILE A 11 1.33 -24.38 -3.36
N LYS A 12 2.03 -25.27 -2.65
CA LYS A 12 3.42 -25.02 -2.22
C LYS A 12 4.37 -24.92 -3.42
N SER A 13 4.26 -25.82 -4.39
CA SER A 13 5.11 -25.81 -5.59
C SER A 13 4.87 -24.56 -6.43
N LEU A 14 3.60 -24.15 -6.60
CA LEU A 14 3.24 -22.88 -7.24
C LEU A 14 3.84 -21.67 -6.51
N LYS A 15 3.73 -21.63 -5.17
CA LYS A 15 4.30 -20.55 -4.37
C LYS A 15 5.82 -20.45 -4.55
N ILE A 16 6.52 -21.58 -4.53
CA ILE A 16 7.98 -21.64 -4.73
C ILE A 16 8.34 -21.14 -6.14
N ASN A 17 7.60 -21.56 -7.17
CA ASN A 17 7.83 -21.11 -8.53
C ASN A 17 7.64 -19.61 -8.70
N ILE A 18 6.61 -19.03 -8.07
CA ILE A 18 6.37 -17.59 -8.12
C ILE A 18 7.47 -16.83 -7.35
N GLN A 19 7.86 -17.30 -6.16
CA GLN A 19 8.91 -16.67 -5.37
C GLN A 19 10.30 -16.76 -6.01
N ASN A 20 10.55 -17.80 -6.80
CA ASN A 20 11.77 -17.96 -7.57
C ASN A 20 11.78 -17.15 -8.87
N ASN A 21 10.64 -16.59 -9.28
CA ASN A 21 10.55 -15.75 -10.46
C ASN A 21 11.17 -14.37 -10.16
N LYS A 22 12.40 -14.17 -10.65
CA LYS A 22 13.17 -12.93 -10.48
C LYS A 22 12.43 -11.71 -11.01
N ILE A 23 11.69 -11.83 -12.11
CA ILE A 23 10.96 -10.70 -12.72
C ILE A 23 9.88 -10.18 -11.76
N ILE A 24 9.08 -11.10 -11.22
CA ILE A 24 8.01 -10.75 -10.26
C ILE A 24 8.62 -10.11 -9.01
N SER A 25 9.69 -10.72 -8.47
CA SER A 25 10.38 -10.19 -7.29
C SER A 25 10.92 -8.77 -7.53
N SER A 26 11.57 -8.53 -8.68
CA SER A 26 12.06 -7.20 -9.05
C SER A 26 10.95 -6.16 -9.19
N ILE A 27 9.83 -6.50 -9.83
CA ILE A 27 8.69 -5.59 -9.96
C ILE A 27 8.15 -5.19 -8.58
N VAL A 28 7.97 -6.15 -7.67
CA VAL A 28 7.47 -5.89 -6.33
C VAL A 28 8.44 -5.06 -5.49
N LEU A 29 9.75 -5.29 -5.62
CA LEU A 29 10.77 -4.47 -4.96
C LEU A 29 10.78 -3.03 -5.47
N ILE A 30 10.60 -2.82 -6.79
CA ILE A 30 10.46 -1.49 -7.37
C ILE A 30 9.20 -0.80 -6.83
N LEU A 31 8.06 -1.50 -6.81
CA LEU A 31 6.80 -0.97 -6.25
C LEU A 31 6.96 -0.51 -4.80
N ASN A 32 7.73 -1.26 -3.98
CA ASN A 32 8.01 -0.88 -2.60
C ASN A 32 8.82 0.41 -2.45
N LEU A 33 9.60 0.80 -3.46
CA LEU A 33 10.39 2.03 -3.46
C LEU A 33 9.60 3.24 -3.95
N ILE A 34 8.51 3.04 -4.70
CA ILE A 34 7.71 4.14 -5.25
C ILE A 34 7.17 5.04 -4.12
N TYR A 35 6.55 4.45 -3.10
CA TYR A 35 5.89 5.23 -2.06
C TYR A 35 6.87 6.08 -1.20
N PRO A 36 8.01 5.55 -0.72
CA PRO A 36 9.03 6.36 -0.05
C PRO A 36 9.60 7.47 -0.94
N VAL A 37 9.78 7.20 -2.25
CA VAL A 37 10.27 8.21 -3.20
C VAL A 37 9.23 9.34 -3.36
N ILE A 38 7.95 9.00 -3.51
CA ILE A 38 6.86 9.98 -3.60
C ILE A 38 6.81 10.86 -2.33
N LEU A 39 7.00 10.27 -1.14
CA LEU A 39 7.09 11.04 0.10
C LEU A 39 8.23 12.07 0.03
N ILE A 40 9.43 11.65 -0.35
CA ILE A 40 10.62 12.53 -0.42
C ILE A 40 10.40 13.65 -1.44
N LEU A 41 9.83 13.33 -2.61
CA LEU A 41 9.54 14.32 -3.64
C LEU A 41 8.51 15.36 -3.17
N ASN A 42 7.42 14.90 -2.53
CA ASN A 42 6.41 15.78 -1.95
C ASN A 42 7.01 16.69 -0.86
N MET A 43 7.84 16.15 0.05
CA MET A 43 8.45 16.95 1.12
C MET A 43 9.43 18.02 0.60
N ASN A 44 10.02 17.82 -0.58
CA ASN A 44 10.93 18.79 -1.19
C ASN A 44 10.25 19.72 -2.20
N ASN A 45 8.91 19.66 -2.35
CA ASN A 45 8.15 20.39 -3.38
C ASN A 45 8.69 20.19 -4.81
N ILE A 46 9.31 19.04 -5.09
CA ILE A 46 9.88 18.74 -6.40
C ILE A 46 8.77 18.16 -7.27
N GLY A 47 8.15 19.04 -8.07
CA GLY A 47 7.55 18.71 -9.37
C GLY A 47 6.60 17.52 -9.39
N ILE A 48 5.70 17.45 -8.42
CA ILE A 48 4.53 16.59 -8.53
C ILE A 48 3.32 17.51 -8.68
N ASP A 49 2.69 17.48 -9.86
CA ASP A 49 1.42 18.18 -10.09
C ASP A 49 0.45 17.88 -8.95
N SER A 50 -0.45 18.82 -8.65
CA SER A 50 -1.41 18.74 -7.53
C SER A 50 -2.19 17.42 -7.42
N ASP A 51 -2.24 16.66 -8.50
CA ASP A 51 -2.99 15.43 -8.65
C ASP A 51 -2.25 14.18 -8.12
N LEU A 52 -0.92 14.20 -8.01
CA LEU A 52 -0.12 13.10 -7.43
C LEU A 52 0.24 13.40 -5.97
N ASN A 53 -0.77 13.77 -5.18
CA ASN A 53 -0.59 14.00 -3.75
C ASN A 53 -0.09 12.72 -3.06
N PHE A 54 0.82 12.86 -2.09
CA PHE A 54 1.30 11.77 -1.25
C PHE A 54 0.16 10.87 -0.72
N TYR A 55 -0.96 11.47 -0.31
CA TYR A 55 -2.13 10.74 0.18
C TYR A 55 -2.80 9.86 -0.89
N SER A 56 -2.84 10.30 -2.14
CA SER A 56 -3.43 9.54 -3.26
C SER A 56 -2.67 8.24 -3.56
N CYS A 57 -1.41 8.13 -3.12
CA CYS A 57 -0.53 6.99 -3.33
C CYS A 57 -0.37 6.08 -2.11
N LEU A 58 -1.13 6.30 -1.02
CA LEU A 58 -1.12 5.46 0.18
C LEU A 58 -1.34 3.98 -0.12
N TRP A 59 -2.26 3.69 -1.03
CA TRP A 59 -2.54 2.32 -1.48
C TRP A 59 -1.29 1.65 -2.07
N VAL A 60 -0.40 2.39 -2.74
CA VAL A 60 0.83 1.83 -3.33
C VAL A 60 1.70 1.24 -2.23
N GLY A 61 1.99 2.00 -1.18
CA GLY A 61 2.81 1.53 -0.05
C GLY A 61 2.17 0.37 0.72
N PHE A 62 0.84 0.37 0.82
CA PHE A 62 0.09 -0.71 1.47
C PHE A 62 0.13 -2.01 0.65
N TYR A 63 -0.27 -1.95 -0.63
CA TYR A 63 -0.33 -3.14 -1.49
C TYR A 63 1.05 -3.67 -1.88
N SER A 64 2.04 -2.80 -2.10
CA SER A 64 3.41 -3.24 -2.37
C SER A 64 3.98 -4.05 -1.19
N SER A 65 3.65 -3.66 0.05
CA SER A 65 4.04 -4.38 1.26
C SER A 65 3.38 -5.76 1.33
N ILE A 66 2.09 -5.85 1.01
CA ILE A 66 1.37 -7.14 0.93
C ILE A 66 1.98 -8.03 -0.15
N PHE A 67 2.20 -7.50 -1.36
CA PHE A 67 2.81 -8.25 -2.45
C PHE A 67 4.21 -8.72 -2.11
N SER A 68 4.99 -7.93 -1.38
CA SER A 68 6.31 -8.34 -0.91
C SER A 68 6.23 -9.55 0.03
N ILE A 69 5.26 -9.56 0.95
CA ILE A 69 5.05 -10.69 1.87
C ILE A 69 4.65 -11.97 1.12
N VAL A 70 3.86 -11.85 0.05
CA VAL A 70 3.31 -12.99 -0.69
C VAL A 70 4.31 -13.53 -1.72
N PHE A 71 4.88 -12.64 -2.54
CA PHE A 71 5.59 -12.99 -3.76
C PHE A 71 7.11 -12.86 -3.68
N VAL A 72 7.63 -12.11 -2.71
CA VAL A 72 9.09 -11.95 -2.55
C VAL A 72 9.60 -12.91 -1.48
N LYS A 73 10.74 -13.54 -1.75
CA LYS A 73 11.42 -14.35 -0.75
C LYS A 73 11.89 -13.43 0.38
N LYS A 74 11.55 -13.79 1.62
CA LYS A 74 11.97 -13.04 2.80
C LYS A 74 13.50 -12.99 2.88
N ASP A 75 14.04 -11.80 2.72
CA ASP A 75 15.42 -11.44 2.93
C ASP A 75 15.48 -10.10 3.68
N ILE A 76 16.67 -9.67 4.07
CA ILE A 76 16.85 -8.44 4.86
C ILE A 76 16.34 -7.22 4.09
N VAL A 77 16.54 -7.19 2.76
CA VAL A 77 16.16 -6.06 1.90
C VAL A 77 14.64 -5.96 1.74
N SER A 78 13.95 -7.05 1.40
CA SER A 78 12.49 -7.05 1.30
C SER A 78 11.83 -6.73 2.64
N THR A 79 12.40 -7.23 3.74
CA THR A 79 11.90 -6.96 5.10
C THR A 79 12.07 -5.49 5.48
N SER A 80 13.23 -4.89 5.21
CA SER A 80 13.45 -3.48 5.51
C SER A 80 12.53 -2.56 4.70
N LEU A 81 12.30 -2.87 3.42
CA LEU A 81 11.35 -2.12 2.59
C LEU A 81 9.91 -2.18 3.11
N ILE A 82 9.46 -3.36 3.55
CA ILE A 82 8.14 -3.51 4.19
C ILE A 82 8.07 -2.64 5.44
N ILE A 83 9.09 -2.68 6.30
CA ILE A 83 9.13 -1.88 7.54
C ILE A 83 9.07 -0.39 7.23
N ILE A 84 9.83 0.09 6.24
CA ILE A 84 9.81 1.50 5.82
C ILE A 84 8.40 1.90 5.36
N ASN A 85 7.77 1.11 4.49
CA ASN A 85 6.42 1.39 4.02
C ASN A 85 5.39 1.41 5.16
N MET A 86 5.43 0.42 6.05
CA MET A 86 4.54 0.36 7.21
C MET A 86 4.77 1.53 8.17
N PHE A 87 6.01 1.97 8.34
CA PHE A 87 6.34 3.16 9.14
C PHE A 87 5.73 4.42 8.52
N ILE A 88 5.92 4.64 7.22
CA ILE A 88 5.35 5.80 6.53
C ILE A 88 3.82 5.78 6.59
N VAL A 89 3.18 4.63 6.33
CA VAL A 89 1.72 4.49 6.43
C VAL A 89 1.22 4.81 7.84
N SER A 90 1.90 4.26 8.86
CA SER A 90 1.54 4.51 10.27
C SER A 90 1.72 5.98 10.65
N PHE A 91 2.80 6.61 10.21
CA PHE A 91 3.04 8.03 10.40
C PHE A 91 1.96 8.89 9.73
N THR A 92 1.54 8.51 8.52
CA THR A 92 0.47 9.20 7.77
C THR A 92 -0.88 9.08 8.50
N LEU A 93 -1.18 7.91 9.06
CA LEU A 93 -2.37 7.70 9.88
C LEU A 93 -2.34 8.58 11.14
N ILE A 94 -1.19 8.74 11.80
CA ILE A 94 -1.06 9.64 12.95
C ILE A 94 -1.29 11.09 12.55
N ILE A 95 -0.75 11.55 11.43
CA ILE A 95 -1.01 12.91 10.93
C ILE A 95 -2.51 13.09 10.61
N SER A 96 -3.14 12.08 10.02
CA SER A 96 -4.56 12.15 9.67
C SER A 96 -5.49 12.34 10.87
N LEU A 97 -5.09 11.87 12.06
CA LEU A 97 -5.81 12.09 13.32
C LEU A 97 -5.86 13.57 13.71
N MET A 98 -4.95 14.42 13.23
CA MET A 98 -5.04 15.87 13.43
C MET A 98 -6.27 16.48 12.75
N GLY A 99 -6.76 15.86 11.68
CA GLY A 99 -8.04 16.20 11.03
C GLY A 99 -9.27 15.55 11.70
N GLY A 100 -9.09 14.93 12.88
CA GLY A 100 -10.14 14.23 13.61
C GLY A 100 -10.50 12.87 13.00
N ILE A 101 -11.66 12.34 13.39
CA ILE A 101 -12.14 11.00 12.96
C ILE A 101 -12.34 10.92 11.44
N LEU A 102 -12.71 12.04 10.81
CA LEU A 102 -12.95 12.13 9.37
C LEU A 102 -11.65 12.04 8.57
N GLY A 103 -10.57 12.68 9.05
CA GLY A 103 -9.24 12.56 8.45
C GLY A 103 -8.74 11.11 8.48
N LEU A 104 -8.93 10.43 9.61
CA LEU A 104 -8.59 9.01 9.75
C LEU A 104 -9.42 8.14 8.81
N LEU A 105 -10.74 8.36 8.72
CA LEU A 105 -11.61 7.62 7.81
C LEU A 105 -11.20 7.81 6.34
N SER A 106 -10.97 9.06 5.93
CA SER A 106 -10.50 9.40 4.58
C SER A 106 -9.21 8.67 4.23
N THR A 107 -8.24 8.68 5.15
CA THR A 107 -6.94 8.02 4.97
C THR A 107 -7.07 6.51 4.83
N ILE A 108 -7.96 5.87 5.61
CA ILE A 108 -8.25 4.44 5.49
C ILE A 108 -8.89 4.13 4.13
N ILE A 109 -9.84 4.95 3.67
CA ILE A 109 -10.47 4.78 2.36
C ILE A 109 -9.42 4.89 1.24
N MET A 110 -8.55 5.91 1.28
CA MET A 110 -7.46 6.09 0.29
C MET A 110 -6.43 4.96 0.31
N MET A 111 -6.23 4.32 1.47
CA MET A 111 -5.34 3.17 1.60
C MET A 111 -5.93 1.89 1.00
N ILE A 112 -7.25 1.69 1.13
CA ILE A 112 -7.94 0.47 0.67
C ILE A 112 -8.35 0.58 -0.81
N PHE A 113 -8.81 1.75 -1.26
CA PHE A 113 -9.37 1.92 -2.60
C PHE A 113 -8.39 2.67 -3.50
N PRO A 114 -7.67 1.96 -4.39
CA PRO A 114 -6.72 2.59 -5.29
C PRO A 114 -7.42 3.50 -6.28
N PHE A 115 -6.74 4.55 -6.72
CA PHE A 115 -7.23 5.52 -7.72
C PHE A 115 -8.52 6.26 -7.35
N THR A 116 -8.88 6.30 -6.07
CA THR A 116 -10.04 7.08 -5.62
C THR A 116 -9.67 8.55 -5.61
N PRO A 117 -10.37 9.42 -6.35
CA PRO A 117 -10.12 10.86 -6.29
C PRO A 117 -10.44 11.40 -4.90
N ASP A 118 -9.55 12.23 -4.34
CA ASP A 118 -9.75 12.86 -3.03
C ASP A 118 -11.13 13.56 -2.91
N ARG A 119 -11.60 14.16 -4.02
CA ARG A 119 -12.91 14.82 -4.11
C ARG A 119 -14.09 13.89 -3.82
N TRP A 120 -14.03 12.65 -4.30
CA TRP A 120 -15.12 11.70 -4.07
C TRP A 120 -15.22 11.31 -2.60
N ILE A 121 -14.06 11.24 -1.92
CA ILE A 121 -14.01 10.92 -0.49
C ILE A 121 -14.54 12.10 0.32
N SER A 122 -14.18 13.35 -0.02
CA SER A 122 -14.75 14.53 0.64
C SER A 122 -16.27 14.63 0.45
N GLU A 123 -16.78 14.39 -0.77
CA GLU A 123 -18.23 14.42 -1.04
C GLU A 123 -18.99 13.34 -0.25
N LEU A 124 -18.42 12.14 -0.14
CA LEU A 124 -19.01 11.04 0.64
C LEU A 124 -19.07 11.38 2.14
N ILE A 125 -18.02 12.01 2.66
CA ILE A 125 -17.96 12.46 4.06
C ILE A 125 -18.99 13.56 4.33
N ASP A 126 -19.06 14.58 3.45
CA ASP A 126 -20.02 15.69 3.59
C ASP A 126 -21.47 15.22 3.51
N PHE A 127 -21.77 14.28 2.60
CA PHE A 127 -23.09 13.67 2.51
C PHE A 127 -23.51 12.95 3.79
N TYR A 128 -22.58 12.26 4.45
CA TYR A 128 -22.85 11.56 5.70
C TYR A 128 -23.08 12.54 6.86
N TYR A 129 -22.36 13.65 6.88
CA TYR A 129 -22.44 14.65 7.94
C TYR A 129 -23.71 15.51 7.86
N HIS A 130 -24.18 15.85 6.66
CA HIS A 130 -25.42 16.64 6.46
C HIS A 130 -26.72 15.83 6.53
N ARG A 131 -26.64 14.51 6.68
CA ARG A 131 -27.81 13.63 6.90
C ARG A 131 -28.09 13.31 8.38
N GLN A 132 -27.22 13.74 9.30
CA GLN A 132 -27.45 13.68 10.75
C GLN A 132 -28.02 15.00 11.25
#